data_AF-A0A3C1G211-F1
#
_entry.id   AF-A0A3C1G211-F1
#
_cell.length_a   1.000
_cell.length_b   1.000
_cell.length_c   1.000
_cell.angle_alpha   90.00
_cell.angle_beta   90.00
_cell.angle_gamma   90.00
#
_symmetry.space_group_name_H-M   'P 1'
#
loop_
_entity.id
_entity.type
_entity.pdbx_description
1 polymer ?
#
loop_
_entity_poly.entity_id
_entity_poly.type
_entity_poly.pdbx_seq_one_letter_code
_entity_poly.pdbx_strand_id
1 'polypeptide(L)'
;MTTTIEELNTTATRIAKNAETVARLAGDTLAGMQEINTKVNDTARKILALGEKSQSIGNITKLIDDIADQTNLLALNAAIEAARAGEVGRGFAVVAQEVRKLAERSSESTEEIRQIINEIQGETNATIMSIEGSTNWVKKGLEMIEETAKSAKEISIATQQQKFASEQVVQAMREIDSVTKQFVSSTRQAAASAAQLNTLSEELKRAIADVKSGAKETGKPKDLKYA
;
A
#
# COMPACT_ATOMS: atom_id res chain seq x y z
N MET A 1 -17.38 -29.48 -14.31
CA MET A 1 -17.50 -29.02 -12.91
C MET A 1 -16.29 -29.37 -12.08
N THR A 2 -15.78 -30.61 -12.10
CA THR A 2 -14.46 -30.95 -11.50
C THR A 2 -13.33 -30.07 -12.03
N THR A 3 -13.24 -29.90 -13.36
CA THR A 3 -12.25 -29.01 -14.00
C THR A 3 -12.38 -27.56 -13.52
N THR A 4 -13.61 -27.06 -13.39
CA THR A 4 -13.88 -25.69 -12.95
C THR A 4 -13.46 -25.45 -11.50
N ILE A 5 -13.58 -26.46 -10.63
CA ILE A 5 -13.13 -26.37 -9.24
C ILE A 5 -11.61 -26.56 -9.13
N GLU A 6 -11.00 -27.40 -9.97
CA GLU A 6 -9.53 -27.48 -10.09
C GLU A 6 -8.93 -26.15 -10.55
N GLU A 7 -9.54 -25.50 -11.54
CA GLU A 7 -9.19 -24.14 -11.98
C GLU A 7 -9.38 -23.09 -10.87
N LEU A 8 -10.42 -23.23 -10.06
CA LEU A 8 -10.65 -22.36 -8.90
C LEU A 8 -9.57 -22.55 -7.84
N ASN A 9 -9.22 -23.79 -7.48
CA ASN A 9 -8.18 -24.09 -6.50
C ASN A 9 -6.79 -23.64 -6.95
N THR A 10 -6.46 -23.82 -8.23
CA THR A 10 -5.20 -23.31 -8.80
C THR A 10 -5.17 -21.79 -8.79
N THR A 11 -6.27 -21.13 -9.14
CA THR A 11 -6.39 -19.67 -9.08
C THR A 11 -6.30 -19.14 -7.66
N ALA A 12 -6.96 -19.78 -6.69
CA ALA A 12 -6.87 -19.44 -5.26
C ALA A 12 -5.42 -19.59 -4.77
N THR A 13 -4.73 -20.67 -5.10
CA THR A 13 -3.31 -20.85 -4.74
C THR A 13 -2.43 -19.72 -5.29
N ARG A 14 -2.69 -19.28 -6.53
CA ARG A 14 -1.98 -18.14 -7.14
C ARG A 14 -2.29 -16.82 -6.43
N ILE A 15 -3.55 -16.56 -6.09
CA ILE A 15 -3.94 -15.35 -5.34
C ILE A 15 -3.27 -15.31 -3.97
N ALA A 16 -3.25 -16.44 -3.23
CA ALA A 16 -2.61 -16.53 -1.93
C ALA A 16 -1.10 -16.23 -2.01
N LYS A 17 -0.41 -16.80 -3.01
CA LYS A 17 1.02 -16.52 -3.25
C LYS A 17 1.28 -15.06 -3.62
N ASN A 18 0.42 -14.47 -4.44
CA ASN A 18 0.52 -13.06 -4.80
C ASN A 18 0.32 -12.17 -3.56
N ALA A 19 -0.67 -12.48 -2.72
CA ALA A 19 -0.93 -11.76 -1.48
C ALA A 19 0.26 -11.85 -0.50
N GLU A 20 0.90 -13.02 -0.37
CA GLU A 20 2.13 -13.18 0.41
C GLU A 20 3.28 -12.33 -0.15
N THR A 21 3.43 -12.30 -1.48
CA THR A 21 4.43 -11.44 -2.14
C THR A 21 4.18 -9.96 -1.87
N VAL A 22 2.92 -9.51 -1.96
CA VAL A 22 2.53 -8.12 -1.65
C VAL A 22 2.82 -7.81 -0.19
N ALA A 23 2.49 -8.69 0.75
CA ALA A 23 2.78 -8.49 2.17
C ALA A 23 4.29 -8.36 2.44
N ARG A 24 5.11 -9.19 1.78
CA ARG A 24 6.58 -9.11 1.87
C ARG A 24 7.10 -7.79 1.31
N LEU A 25 6.65 -7.39 0.12
CA LEU A 25 7.06 -6.12 -0.51
C LEU A 25 6.62 -4.91 0.31
N ALA A 26 5.43 -4.96 0.93
CA ALA A 26 4.98 -3.94 1.86
C ALA A 26 5.91 -3.86 3.09
N GLY A 27 6.34 -5.00 3.63
CA GLY A 27 7.34 -5.07 4.71
C GLY A 27 8.69 -4.46 4.31
N ASP A 28 9.21 -4.79 3.13
CA ASP A 28 10.46 -4.21 2.61
C ASP A 28 10.33 -2.69 2.43
N THR A 29 9.18 -2.22 1.93
CA THR A 29 8.89 -0.80 1.75
C THR A 29 8.75 -0.06 3.08
N LEU A 30 8.16 -0.70 4.10
CA LEU A 30 8.05 -0.16 5.46
C LEU A 30 9.45 0.08 6.05
N ALA A 31 10.34 -0.90 5.92
CA ALA A 31 11.73 -0.76 6.38
C ALA A 31 12.46 0.39 5.66
N GLY A 32 12.28 0.49 4.33
CA GLY A 32 12.84 1.60 3.54
C GLY A 32 12.31 2.97 3.98
N MET A 33 11.00 3.08 4.26
CA MET A 33 10.39 4.33 4.75
C MET A 33 10.86 4.70 6.16
N GLN A 34 11.10 3.73 7.04
CA GLN A 34 11.70 3.97 8.37
C GLN A 34 13.13 4.50 8.25
N GLU A 35 13.92 3.97 7.32
CA GLU A 35 15.25 4.49 7.03
C GLU A 35 15.18 5.93 6.49
N ILE A 36 14.29 6.20 5.53
CA ILE A 36 14.04 7.55 5.02
C ILE A 36 13.67 8.51 6.15
N ASN A 37 12.75 8.12 7.04
CA ASN A 37 12.36 8.94 8.19
C ASN A 37 13.57 9.29 9.07
N THR A 38 14.45 8.31 9.31
CA THR A 38 15.68 8.53 10.08
C THR A 38 16.60 9.53 9.37
N LYS A 39 16.81 9.38 8.06
CA LYS A 39 17.64 10.30 7.26
C LYS A 39 17.08 11.70 7.15
N VAL A 40 15.76 11.85 7.06
CA VAL A 40 15.08 13.15 7.08
C VAL A 40 15.32 13.86 8.42
N ASN A 41 15.16 13.16 9.54
CA ASN A 41 15.44 13.70 10.86
C ASN A 41 16.92 14.07 11.06
N ASP A 42 17.85 13.24 10.56
CA ASP A 42 19.29 13.57 10.56
C ASP A 42 19.58 14.84 9.77
N THR A 43 18.94 15.00 8.62
CA THR A 43 19.08 16.18 7.76
C THR A 43 18.53 17.41 8.46
N ALA A 44 17.36 17.31 9.10
CA ALA A 44 16.77 18.38 9.91
C ALA A 44 17.75 18.90 10.96
N ARG A 45 18.39 17.99 11.73
CA ARG A 45 19.37 18.33 12.75
C ARG A 45 20.59 19.06 12.17
N LYS A 46 21.09 18.63 11.02
CA LYS A 46 22.23 19.27 10.36
C LYS A 46 21.90 20.68 9.86
N ILE A 47 20.70 20.87 9.32
CA ILE A 47 20.23 22.18 8.85
C ILE A 47 19.98 23.13 10.02
N LEU A 48 19.43 22.66 11.15
CA LEU A 48 19.32 23.46 12.37
C LEU A 48 20.70 23.91 12.87
N ALA A 49 21.68 23.01 12.92
CA ALA A 49 23.05 23.35 13.30
C ALA A 49 23.70 24.35 12.31
N LEU A 50 23.35 24.29 11.01
CA LEU A 50 23.77 25.29 10.03
C LEU A 50 23.17 26.66 10.35
N GLY A 51 21.87 26.72 10.69
CA GLY A 51 21.21 27.96 11.12
C GLY A 51 21.87 28.61 12.34
N GLU A 52 22.19 27.81 13.36
CA GLU A 52 22.92 28.28 14.55
C GLU A 52 24.31 28.81 14.21
N LYS A 53 25.05 28.12 13.33
CA LYS A 53 26.37 28.58 12.87
C LYS A 53 26.25 29.89 12.09
N SER A 54 25.28 30.02 11.19
CA SER A 54 25.03 31.25 10.43
C SER A 54 24.68 32.42 11.36
N GLN A 55 23.88 32.19 12.40
CA GLN A 55 23.61 33.19 13.43
C GLN A 55 24.89 33.62 14.17
N SER A 56 25.76 32.66 14.52
CA SER A 56 27.04 32.97 15.16
C SER A 56 27.95 33.79 14.25
N ILE A 57 27.99 33.48 12.95
CA ILE A 57 28.75 34.29 11.97
C ILE A 57 28.15 35.69 11.90
N GLY A 58 26.81 35.83 11.87
CA GLY A 58 26.15 37.14 11.87
C GLY A 58 26.55 38.02 13.05
N ASN A 59 26.65 37.43 14.25
CA ASN A 59 27.11 38.14 15.45
C ASN A 59 28.59 38.59 15.34
N ILE A 60 29.46 37.76 14.75
CA ILE A 60 30.87 38.09 14.51
C ILE A 60 30.98 39.20 13.47
N THR A 61 30.24 39.12 12.37
CA THR A 61 30.23 40.13 11.31
C THR A 61 29.78 41.49 11.84
N LYS A 62 28.77 41.51 12.73
CA LYS A 62 28.34 42.73 13.42
C LYS A 62 29.46 43.33 14.27
N LEU A 63 30.17 42.51 15.05
CA LEU A 63 31.31 42.97 15.85
C LEU A 63 32.44 43.55 14.97
N ILE A 64 32.72 42.96 13.81
CA ILE A 64 33.74 43.46 12.89
C ILE A 64 33.33 44.83 12.33
N ASP A 65 32.06 45.03 12.00
CA ASP A 65 31.52 46.31 11.54
C ASP A 65 31.62 47.39 12.64
N ASP A 66 31.26 47.05 13.88
CA ASP A 66 31.43 47.94 15.03
C ASP A 66 32.92 48.34 15.22
N ILE A 67 33.86 47.42 14.99
CA ILE A 67 35.31 47.69 15.04
C ILE A 67 35.74 48.57 13.86
N ALA A 68 35.21 48.33 12.66
CA ALA A 68 35.49 49.15 11.47
C ALA A 68 35.03 50.59 11.69
N ASP A 69 33.82 50.80 12.22
CA ASP A 69 33.28 52.11 12.56
C ASP A 69 34.13 52.83 13.62
N GLN A 70 34.54 52.13 14.68
CA GLN A 70 35.44 52.69 15.68
C GLN A 70 36.81 53.07 15.09
N THR A 71 37.35 52.21 14.22
CA THR A 71 38.63 52.47 13.54
C THR A 71 38.52 53.66 12.60
N ASN A 72 37.40 53.80 11.90
CA ASN A 72 37.10 54.94 11.04
C ASN A 72 37.06 56.25 11.85
N LEU A 73 36.39 56.26 13.00
CA LEU A 73 36.35 57.41 13.91
C LEU A 73 37.72 57.75 14.50
N LEU A 74 38.51 56.73 14.89
CA LEU A 74 39.88 56.92 15.38
C LEU A 74 40.79 57.52 14.31
N ALA A 75 40.70 57.01 13.07
CA ALA A 75 41.45 57.50 11.93
C ALA A 75 41.08 58.95 11.58
N LEU A 76 39.79 59.30 11.66
CA LEU A 76 39.33 60.67 11.48
C LEU A 76 39.92 61.62 12.54
N ASN A 77 39.89 61.23 13.81
CA ASN A 77 40.49 62.03 14.89
C ASN A 77 42.00 62.19 14.70
N ALA A 78 42.70 61.13 14.29
CA ALA A 78 44.13 61.18 13.98
C ALA A 78 44.43 62.11 12.79
N ALA A 79 43.59 62.11 11.75
CA ALA A 79 43.74 63.01 10.61
C ALA A 79 43.55 64.49 11.01
N ILE A 80 42.58 64.77 11.90
CA ILE A 80 42.34 66.12 12.44
C ILE A 80 43.56 66.60 13.24
N GLU A 81 44.08 65.76 14.15
CA GLU A 81 45.23 66.14 14.98
C GLU A 81 46.51 66.28 14.15
N ALA A 82 46.69 65.44 13.13
CA ALA A 82 47.80 65.55 12.18
C ALA A 82 47.74 66.86 11.37
N ALA A 83 46.54 67.30 10.95
CA ALA A 83 46.35 68.60 10.30
C ALA A 83 46.68 69.76 11.26
N ARG A 84 46.34 69.61 12.55
CA ARG A 84 46.61 70.60 13.60
C ARG A 84 48.11 70.77 13.89
N ALA A 85 48.88 69.69 13.77
CA ALA A 85 50.34 69.71 13.91
C ALA A 85 51.10 70.33 12.72
N GLY A 86 50.40 70.75 11.66
CA GLY A 86 51.00 71.43 10.51
C GLY A 86 52.00 70.55 9.74
N GLU A 87 53.18 71.08 9.43
CA GLU A 87 54.18 70.35 8.63
C GLU A 87 54.70 69.08 9.34
N VAL A 88 54.76 69.07 10.67
CA VAL A 88 55.27 67.93 11.46
C VAL A 88 54.30 66.73 11.41
N GLY A 89 53.00 66.99 11.21
CA GLY A 89 51.95 65.98 11.15
C GLY A 89 51.72 65.38 9.75
N ARG A 90 52.41 65.85 8.72
CA ARG A 90 52.10 65.51 7.32
C ARG A 90 52.20 64.01 7.01
N GLY A 91 53.18 63.32 7.58
CA GLY A 91 53.32 61.86 7.45
C GLY A 91 52.21 61.09 8.20
N PHE A 92 51.83 61.56 9.40
CA PHE A 92 50.73 60.99 10.18
C PHE A 92 49.38 61.17 9.48
N ALA A 93 49.15 62.30 8.80
CA ALA A 93 47.92 62.56 8.05
C ALA A 93 47.69 61.52 6.93
N VAL A 94 48.76 61.14 6.21
CA VAL A 94 48.69 60.12 5.15
C VAL A 94 48.33 58.76 5.72
N VAL A 95 48.97 58.36 6.84
CA VAL A 95 48.67 57.09 7.51
C VAL A 95 47.22 57.07 8.01
N ALA A 96 46.76 58.16 8.64
CA ALA A 96 45.39 58.27 9.14
C ALA A 96 44.37 58.13 8.00
N GLN A 97 44.63 58.73 6.84
CA GLN A 97 43.74 58.62 5.68
C GLN A 97 43.70 57.20 5.09
N GLU A 98 44.83 56.48 5.07
CA GLU A 98 44.86 55.08 4.61
C GLU A 98 44.15 54.14 5.59
N VAL A 99 44.33 54.33 6.91
CA VAL A 99 43.59 53.56 7.93
C VAL A 99 42.09 53.81 7.80
N ARG A 100 41.67 55.06 7.56
CA ARG A 100 40.27 55.41 7.35
C ARG A 100 39.68 54.67 6.14
N LYS A 101 40.40 54.67 5.02
CA LYS A 101 40.00 53.95 3.81
C LYS A 101 39.92 52.43 4.03
N LEU A 102 40.83 51.87 4.82
CA LEU A 102 40.79 50.45 5.20
C LEU A 102 39.54 50.12 6.04
N ALA A 103 39.20 51.00 6.97
CA ALA A 103 38.00 50.87 7.81
C ALA A 103 36.70 50.95 6.99
N GLU A 104 36.59 51.94 6.08
CA GLU A 104 35.45 52.07 5.15
C GLU A 104 35.28 50.80 4.29
N ARG A 105 36.38 50.27 3.72
CA ARG A 105 36.36 49.02 2.95
C ARG A 105 35.98 47.80 3.80
N SER A 106 36.41 47.75 5.06
CA SER A 106 36.05 46.68 5.99
C SER A 106 34.55 46.69 6.27
N SER A 107 33.95 47.87 6.47
CA SER A 107 32.50 48.00 6.69
C SER A 107 31.71 47.55 5.45
N GLU A 108 32.10 47.99 4.24
CA GLU A 108 31.51 47.50 2.98
C GLU A 108 31.55 45.97 2.86
N SER A 109 32.71 45.35 3.12
CA SER A 109 32.84 43.89 3.07
C SER A 109 31.99 43.19 4.13
N THR A 110 31.85 43.75 5.34
CA THR A 110 30.97 43.18 6.36
C THR A 110 29.50 43.28 5.98
N GLU A 111 29.10 44.32 5.25
CA GLU A 111 27.73 44.46 4.73
C GLU A 111 27.42 43.40 3.67
N GLU A 112 28.33 43.15 2.73
CA GLU A 112 28.20 42.07 1.76
C GLU A 112 28.09 40.70 2.47
N ILE A 113 28.92 40.46 3.48
CA ILE A 113 28.85 39.22 4.28
C ILE A 113 27.50 39.11 5.01
N ARG A 114 26.96 40.20 5.56
CA ARG A 114 25.64 40.21 6.21
C ARG A 114 24.53 39.80 5.25
N GLN A 115 24.56 40.29 4.01
CA GLN A 115 23.57 39.92 2.98
C GLN A 115 23.61 38.41 2.71
N ILE A 116 24.80 37.84 2.51
CA ILE A 116 24.97 36.39 2.30
C ILE A 116 24.46 35.59 3.52
N ILE A 117 24.73 36.04 4.75
CA ILE A 117 24.24 35.37 5.97
C ILE A 117 22.71 35.39 6.02
N ASN A 118 22.08 36.51 5.69
CA ASN A 118 20.62 36.63 5.66
C ASN A 118 20.00 35.69 4.60
N GLU A 119 20.62 35.57 3.43
CA GLU A 119 20.21 34.62 2.40
C GLU A 119 20.31 33.18 2.90
N ILE A 120 21.46 32.79 3.50
CA ILE A 120 21.66 31.45 4.07
C ILE A 120 20.60 31.15 5.15
N GLN A 121 20.28 32.12 6.02
CA GLN A 121 19.24 31.96 7.04
C GLN A 121 17.85 31.77 6.42
N GLY A 122 17.52 32.53 5.38
CA GLY A 122 16.28 32.37 4.62
C GLY A 122 16.16 30.99 3.99
N GLU A 123 17.21 30.52 3.29
CA GLU A 123 17.26 29.19 2.69
C GLU A 123 17.21 28.07 3.73
N THR A 124 17.88 28.25 4.86
CA THR A 124 17.84 27.30 5.99
C THR A 124 16.41 27.15 6.51
N ASN A 125 15.70 28.25 6.73
CA ASN A 125 14.32 28.23 7.21
C ASN A 125 13.37 27.57 6.18
N ALA A 126 13.51 27.92 4.90
CA ALA A 126 12.73 27.30 3.83
C ALA A 126 12.98 25.79 3.75
N THR A 127 14.23 25.36 3.94
CA THR A 127 14.62 23.94 3.96
C THR A 127 14.00 23.22 5.15
N ILE A 128 13.95 23.82 6.34
CA ILE A 128 13.29 23.25 7.52
C ILE A 128 11.81 23.01 7.24
N MET A 129 11.09 23.99 6.68
CA MET A 129 9.68 23.82 6.32
C MET A 129 9.46 22.68 5.31
N SER A 130 10.35 22.54 4.33
CA SER A 130 10.31 21.44 3.36
C SER A 130 10.53 20.07 4.02
N ILE A 131 11.43 20.00 5.00
CA ILE A 131 11.70 18.80 5.79
C ILE A 131 10.49 18.40 6.65
N GLU A 132 9.82 19.36 7.29
CA GLU A 132 8.59 19.11 8.04
C GLU A 132 7.48 18.55 7.14
N GLY A 133 7.29 19.15 5.97
CA GLY A 133 6.37 18.65 4.95
C GLY A 133 6.73 17.22 4.51
N SER A 134 8.01 16.96 4.25
CA SER A 134 8.52 15.63 3.88
C SER A 134 8.27 14.59 4.97
N THR A 135 8.42 14.96 6.24
CA THR A 135 8.16 14.10 7.39
C THR A 135 6.69 13.66 7.45
N ASN A 136 5.76 14.58 7.18
CA ASN A 136 4.33 14.26 7.10
C ASN A 136 4.02 13.30 5.94
N TRP A 137 4.64 13.48 4.78
CA TRP A 137 4.49 12.57 3.64
C TRP A 137 5.02 11.17 3.94
N VAL A 138 6.17 11.07 4.60
CA VAL A 138 6.74 9.78 5.03
C VAL A 138 5.79 9.08 6.01
N LYS A 139 5.25 9.81 7.00
CA LYS A 139 4.28 9.26 7.95
C LYS A 139 3.03 8.71 7.25
N LYS A 140 2.45 9.48 6.33
CA LYS A 140 1.30 9.03 5.53
C LYS A 140 1.65 7.80 4.67
N GLY A 141 2.86 7.77 4.12
CA GLY A 141 3.38 6.62 3.38
C GLY A 141 3.44 5.36 4.24
N LEU A 142 3.94 5.47 5.47
CA LEU A 142 3.97 4.36 6.44
C LEU A 142 2.56 3.82 6.72
N GLU A 143 1.60 4.69 7.01
CA GLU A 143 0.20 4.31 7.26
C GLU A 143 -0.41 3.55 6.07
N MET A 144 -0.20 4.04 4.84
CA MET A 144 -0.70 3.38 3.63
C MET A 144 -0.06 2.00 3.38
N ILE A 145 1.23 1.86 3.69
CA ILE A 145 1.95 0.58 3.54
C ILE A 145 1.46 -0.44 4.57
N GLU A 146 1.23 -0.02 5.81
CA GLU A 146 0.64 -0.87 6.85
C GLU A 146 -0.76 -1.36 6.45
N GLU A 147 -1.60 -0.48 5.91
CA GLU A 147 -2.93 -0.85 5.40
C GLU A 147 -2.83 -1.83 4.21
N THR A 148 -1.85 -1.64 3.33
CA THR A 148 -1.56 -2.56 2.22
C THR A 148 -1.15 -3.94 2.72
N ALA A 149 -0.25 -4.00 3.70
CA ALA A 149 0.20 -5.26 4.30
C ALA A 149 -0.96 -6.00 4.99
N LYS A 150 -1.82 -5.26 5.72
CA LYS A 150 -3.03 -5.80 6.35
C LYS A 150 -4.00 -6.36 5.31
N SER A 151 -4.29 -5.59 4.26
CA SER A 151 -5.19 -6.01 3.18
C SER A 151 -4.66 -7.27 2.47
N ALA A 152 -3.36 -7.34 2.22
CA ALA A 152 -2.73 -8.53 1.65
C ALA A 152 -2.89 -9.76 2.56
N LYS A 153 -2.75 -9.58 3.89
CA LYS A 153 -2.99 -10.65 4.85
C LYS A 153 -4.44 -11.13 4.85
N GLU A 154 -5.40 -10.22 4.79
CA GLU A 154 -6.83 -10.53 4.71
C GLU A 154 -7.17 -11.30 3.42
N ILE A 155 -6.62 -10.88 2.27
CA ILE A 155 -6.77 -11.59 0.99
C ILE A 155 -6.24 -13.04 1.11
N SER A 156 -5.07 -13.22 1.72
CA SER A 156 -4.48 -14.55 1.93
C SER A 156 -5.41 -15.46 2.76
N ILE A 157 -5.97 -14.94 3.85
CA ILE A 157 -6.90 -15.67 4.72
C ILE A 157 -8.19 -16.02 3.97
N ALA A 158 -8.81 -15.03 3.30
CA ALA A 158 -10.04 -15.24 2.54
C ALA A 158 -9.87 -16.27 1.42
N THR A 159 -8.72 -16.24 0.75
CA THR A 159 -8.38 -17.18 -0.32
C THR A 159 -8.19 -18.61 0.22
N GLN A 160 -7.59 -18.74 1.40
CA GLN A 160 -7.46 -20.03 2.07
C GLN A 160 -8.85 -20.60 2.46
N GLN A 161 -9.76 -19.76 2.96
CA GLN A 161 -11.15 -20.14 3.23
C GLN A 161 -11.89 -20.57 1.96
N GLN A 162 -11.70 -19.85 0.86
CA GLN A 162 -12.29 -20.19 -0.44
C GLN A 162 -11.82 -21.55 -0.96
N LYS A 163 -10.55 -21.92 -0.72
CA LYS A 163 -10.03 -23.26 -1.05
C LYS A 163 -10.75 -24.34 -0.25
N PHE A 164 -10.88 -24.17 1.07
CA PHE A 164 -11.61 -25.12 1.92
C PHE A 164 -13.10 -25.26 1.53
N ALA A 165 -13.76 -24.15 1.18
CA ALA A 165 -15.14 -24.19 0.70
C ALA A 165 -15.23 -24.96 -0.63
N SER A 166 -14.27 -24.76 -1.52
CA SER A 166 -14.22 -25.43 -2.83
C SER A 166 -14.02 -26.94 -2.69
N GLU A 167 -13.18 -27.38 -1.75
CA GLU A 167 -13.01 -28.80 -1.40
C GLU A 167 -14.32 -29.44 -0.89
N GLN A 168 -15.10 -28.72 -0.08
CA GLN A 168 -16.42 -29.17 0.36
C GLN A 168 -17.41 -29.30 -0.81
N VAL A 169 -17.39 -28.36 -1.77
CA VAL A 169 -18.22 -28.46 -2.98
C VAL A 169 -17.84 -29.69 -3.80
N VAL A 170 -16.55 -30.01 -3.96
CA VAL A 170 -16.12 -31.24 -4.64
C VAL A 170 -16.71 -32.47 -3.97
N GLN A 171 -16.68 -32.52 -2.63
CA GLN A 171 -17.22 -33.63 -1.87
C GLN A 171 -18.74 -33.79 -2.08
N ALA A 172 -19.50 -32.70 -1.94
CA ALA A 172 -20.94 -32.70 -2.19
C ALA A 172 -21.29 -33.13 -3.63
N MET A 173 -20.49 -32.72 -4.62
CA MET A 173 -20.70 -33.13 -6.01
C MET A 173 -20.43 -34.62 -6.24
N ARG A 174 -19.47 -35.22 -5.53
CA ARG A 174 -19.24 -36.68 -5.57
C ARG A 174 -20.42 -37.45 -5.00
N GLU A 175 -21.02 -36.94 -3.93
CA GLU A 175 -22.23 -37.52 -3.34
C GLU A 175 -23.42 -37.42 -4.32
N ILE A 176 -23.62 -36.26 -4.94
CA ILE A 176 -24.66 -36.07 -5.98
C ILE A 176 -24.46 -37.03 -7.16
N ASP A 177 -23.24 -37.22 -7.64
CA ASP A 177 -22.93 -38.19 -8.71
C ASP A 177 -23.32 -39.62 -8.30
N SER A 178 -23.01 -40.01 -7.06
CA SER A 178 -23.40 -41.32 -6.51
C SER A 178 -24.92 -41.49 -6.43
N VAL A 179 -25.63 -40.52 -5.86
CA VAL A 179 -27.10 -40.54 -5.78
C VAL A 179 -27.73 -40.56 -7.17
N THR A 180 -27.19 -39.81 -8.13
CA THR A 180 -27.68 -39.79 -9.51
C THR A 180 -27.53 -41.16 -10.18
N LYS A 181 -26.40 -41.84 -9.99
CA LYS A 181 -26.19 -43.22 -10.48
C LYS A 181 -27.19 -44.20 -9.86
N GLN A 182 -27.44 -44.10 -8.56
CA GLN A 182 -28.43 -44.92 -7.87
C GLN A 182 -29.86 -44.64 -8.36
N PHE A 183 -30.19 -43.37 -8.60
CA PHE A 183 -31.48 -42.96 -9.13
C PHE A 183 -31.74 -43.51 -10.54
N VAL A 184 -30.74 -43.44 -11.43
CA VAL A 184 -30.82 -44.04 -12.77
C VAL A 184 -31.04 -45.55 -12.68
N SER A 185 -30.32 -46.25 -11.79
CA SER A 185 -30.50 -47.69 -11.55
C SER A 185 -31.92 -48.01 -11.07
N SER A 186 -32.39 -47.27 -10.06
CA SER A 186 -33.74 -47.44 -9.48
C SER A 186 -34.84 -47.18 -10.52
N THR A 187 -34.64 -46.19 -11.40
CA THR A 187 -35.56 -45.88 -12.49
C THR A 187 -35.61 -47.01 -13.52
N ARG A 188 -34.47 -47.62 -13.85
CA ARG A 188 -34.41 -48.80 -14.73
C ARG A 188 -35.16 -49.99 -14.12
N GLN A 189 -34.99 -50.22 -12.83
CA GLN A 189 -35.71 -51.28 -12.11
C GLN A 189 -37.22 -51.02 -12.09
N ALA A 190 -37.65 -49.79 -11.79
CA ALA A 190 -39.06 -49.41 -11.81
C ALA A 190 -39.69 -49.60 -13.20
N ALA A 191 -38.98 -49.22 -14.27
CA ALA A 191 -39.43 -49.44 -15.65
C ALA A 191 -39.57 -50.95 -15.96
N ALA A 192 -38.63 -51.78 -15.51
CA ALA A 192 -38.72 -53.23 -15.67
C ALA A 192 -39.91 -53.83 -14.91
N SER A 193 -40.15 -53.40 -13.67
CA SER A 193 -41.31 -53.82 -12.89
C SER A 193 -42.64 -53.37 -13.52
N ALA A 194 -42.70 -52.15 -14.07
CA ALA A 194 -43.88 -51.67 -14.79
C ALA A 194 -44.16 -52.52 -16.04
N ALA A 195 -43.11 -52.89 -16.79
CA ALA A 195 -43.25 -53.80 -17.94
C ALA A 195 -43.75 -55.19 -17.53
N GLN A 196 -43.24 -55.76 -16.44
CA GLN A 196 -43.70 -57.03 -15.89
C GLN A 196 -45.17 -56.98 -15.45
N LEU A 197 -45.57 -55.92 -14.75
CA LEU A 197 -46.97 -55.70 -14.35
C LEU A 197 -47.90 -55.58 -15.56
N ASN A 198 -47.44 -54.92 -16.64
CA ASN A 198 -48.20 -54.84 -17.87
C ASN A 198 -48.40 -56.22 -18.51
N THR A 199 -47.36 -57.06 -18.57
CA THR A 199 -47.45 -58.45 -19.05
C THR A 199 -48.43 -59.27 -18.20
N LEU A 200 -48.31 -59.21 -16.87
CA LEU A 200 -49.20 -59.93 -15.96
C LEU A 200 -50.66 -59.49 -16.09
N SER A 201 -50.89 -58.19 -16.31
CA SER A 201 -52.22 -57.63 -16.57
C SER A 201 -52.82 -58.19 -17.87
N GLU A 202 -52.04 -58.30 -18.93
CA GLU A 202 -52.47 -58.91 -20.20
C GLU A 202 -52.75 -60.42 -20.05
N GLU A 203 -51.93 -61.15 -19.27
CA GLU A 203 -52.16 -62.56 -18.95
C GLU A 203 -53.45 -62.75 -18.15
N LEU A 204 -53.70 -61.91 -17.13
CA LEU A 204 -54.91 -61.94 -16.34
C LEU A 204 -56.16 -61.66 -17.20
N LYS A 205 -56.09 -60.67 -18.11
CA LYS A 205 -57.18 -60.39 -19.06
C LYS A 205 -57.49 -61.62 -19.94
N ARG A 206 -56.47 -62.33 -20.42
CA ARG A 206 -56.64 -63.57 -21.19
C ARG A 206 -57.29 -64.67 -20.35
N ALA A 207 -56.80 -64.92 -19.14
CA ALA A 207 -57.36 -65.92 -18.25
C ALA A 207 -58.85 -65.65 -17.93
N ILE A 208 -59.22 -64.38 -17.68
CA ILE A 208 -60.62 -63.99 -17.47
C ILE A 208 -61.47 -64.24 -18.74
N ALA A 209 -60.93 -63.93 -19.93
CA ALA A 209 -61.62 -64.18 -21.18
C ALA A 209 -61.87 -65.69 -21.41
N ASP A 210 -60.88 -66.53 -21.13
CA ASP A 210 -60.97 -67.99 -21.26
C ASP A 210 -62.02 -68.58 -20.31
N VAL A 211 -62.04 -68.13 -19.05
CA VAL A 211 -63.07 -68.51 -18.07
C VAL A 211 -64.46 -68.11 -18.56
N LYS A 212 -64.59 -66.91 -19.15
CA LYS A 212 -65.87 -66.42 -19.69
C LYS A 212 -66.33 -67.20 -20.94
N SER A 213 -65.41 -67.68 -21.78
CA SER A 213 -65.77 -68.58 -22.89
C SER A 213 -66.15 -69.98 -22.43
N GLY A 214 -65.44 -70.56 -21.45
CA GLY A 214 -65.78 -71.87 -20.88
C GLY A 214 -67.15 -71.87 -20.15
N ALA A 215 -67.50 -70.75 -19.51
CA ALA A 215 -68.82 -70.55 -18.92
C ALA A 215 -69.96 -70.47 -19.97
N LYS A 216 -69.67 -70.05 -21.21
CA LYS A 216 -70.67 -70.04 -22.30
C LYS A 216 -70.90 -71.43 -22.90
N GLU A 217 -69.91 -72.32 -22.89
CA GLU A 217 -70.06 -73.70 -23.39
C GLU A 217 -70.83 -74.61 -22.43
N THR A 218 -70.73 -74.36 -21.12
CA THR A 218 -71.43 -75.12 -20.08
C THR A 218 -72.89 -74.68 -19.86
N GLY A 219 -73.30 -73.54 -20.43
CA GLY A 219 -74.65 -72.99 -20.34
C GLY A 219 -75.65 -73.43 -21.41
N LYS A 220 -75.29 -74.33 -22.33
CA LYS A 220 -76.27 -74.95 -23.24
C LYS A 220 -76.99 -76.08 -22.51
N PRO A 221 -78.33 -76.02 -22.31
CA PRO A 221 -79.06 -77.11 -21.68
C PRO A 221 -78.85 -78.40 -22.50
N LYS A 222 -78.46 -79.48 -21.82
CA LYS A 222 -78.54 -80.82 -22.38
C LYS A 222 -80.03 -81.13 -22.60
N ASP A 223 -80.48 -81.07 -23.84
CA ASP A 223 -81.76 -81.67 -24.22
C ASP A 223 -81.65 -83.18 -24.02
N LEU A 224 -82.14 -83.63 -22.85
CA LEU A 224 -82.43 -85.02 -22.56
C LEU A 224 -83.60 -85.45 -23.46
N LYS A 225 -83.32 -86.27 -24.47
CA LYS A 225 -84.33 -87.12 -25.10
C LYS A 225 -84.11 -88.57 -24.68
N TYR A 226 -85.02 -89.06 -23.85
CA TYR A 226 -85.35 -90.47 -23.70
C TYR A 226 -86.31 -90.87 -24.83
N ALA A 227 -86.14 -92.10 -25.32
CA ALA A 227 -86.86 -92.80 -26.40
C ALA A 227 -86.42 -92.45 -27.84
#